data_AF-A0A7C4H996-F1
#
_entry.id   AF-A0A7C4H996-F1
#
_cell.length_a   1.000
_cell.length_b   1.000
_cell.length_c   1.000
_cell.angle_alpha   90.00
_cell.angle_beta   90.00
_cell.angle_gamma   90.00
#
_symmetry.space_group_name_H-M   'P 1'
#
loop_
_entity.id
_entity.type
_entity.pdbx_description
1 polymer ?
#
loop_
_entity_poly.entity_id
_entity_poly.type
_entity_poly.pdbx_seq_one_letter_code
_entity_poly.pdbx_strand_id
1 'polypeptide(L)'
;MSEEIRSKIIEVLETIVDPEIGLDVYNLGLIYGIEFPREGVVKIKMTLTTPLCPLAYILPQMIIEEIKKRLNLEVDLEIVYDPPWTPDKMTEKGRRIFKERFGYDIVELYKTYG
;
A
#
# COMPACT_ATOMS: atom_id res chain seq x y z
N MET A 1 -14.65 3.27 16.63
CA MET A 1 -15.33 3.20 15.30
C MET A 1 -14.38 3.39 14.12
N SER A 2 -13.91 4.61 13.79
CA SER A 2 -13.02 4.81 12.62
C SER A 2 -11.64 4.14 12.76
N GLU A 3 -11.06 4.14 13.96
CA GLU A 3 -9.76 3.50 14.22
C GLU A 3 -9.81 1.97 14.15
N GLU A 4 -10.85 1.33 14.67
CA GLU A 4 -11.02 -0.13 14.57
C GLU A 4 -11.20 -0.58 13.12
N ILE A 5 -12.01 0.15 12.34
CA ILE A 5 -12.18 -0.12 10.91
C ILE A 5 -10.86 0.12 10.17
N ARG A 6 -10.13 1.19 10.49
CA ARG A 6 -8.80 1.45 9.92
C ARG A 6 -7.85 0.29 10.19
N SER A 7 -7.80 -0.24 11.40
CA SER A 7 -6.97 -1.41 11.73
C SER A 7 -7.33 -2.60 10.84
N LYS A 8 -8.63 -2.91 10.71
CA LYS A 8 -9.09 -4.00 9.85
C LYS A 8 -8.73 -3.79 8.38
N ILE A 9 -8.81 -2.56 7.88
CA ILE A 9 -8.39 -2.23 6.52
C ILE A 9 -6.89 -2.46 6.35
N ILE A 10 -6.07 -2.03 7.31
CA ILE A 10 -4.63 -2.29 7.31
C ILE A 10 -4.36 -3.80 7.27
N GLU A 11 -5.04 -4.59 8.09
CA GLU A 11 -4.92 -6.06 8.07
C GLU A 11 -5.25 -6.66 6.70
N VAL A 12 -6.26 -6.14 5.99
CA VAL A 12 -6.55 -6.56 4.61
C VAL A 12 -5.44 -6.16 3.65
N LEU A 13 -4.96 -4.92 3.73
CA LEU A 13 -3.88 -4.39 2.89
C LEU A 13 -2.57 -5.16 3.08
N GLU A 14 -2.27 -5.61 4.30
CA GLU A 14 -1.11 -6.47 4.59
C GLU A 14 -1.21 -7.87 3.95
N THR A 15 -2.38 -8.29 3.46
CA THR A 15 -2.55 -9.55 2.72
C THR A 15 -2.36 -9.41 1.20
N ILE A 16 -2.30 -8.18 0.68
CA ILE A 16 -2.20 -7.90 -0.74
C ILE A 16 -0.74 -7.62 -1.07
N VAL A 17 -0.11 -8.56 -1.76
CA VAL A 17 1.32 -8.55 -2.06
C VAL A 17 1.57 -8.01 -3.47
N ASP A 18 2.50 -7.06 -3.57
CA ASP A 18 3.07 -6.64 -4.85
C ASP A 18 3.89 -7.80 -5.43
N PRO A 19 3.53 -8.34 -6.62
CA PRO A 19 4.20 -9.52 -7.17
C PRO A 19 5.61 -9.25 -7.72
N GLU A 20 6.00 -7.99 -7.95
CA GLU A 20 7.36 -7.64 -8.37
C GLU A 20 8.32 -7.67 -7.17
N ILE A 21 7.94 -7.02 -6.06
CA ILE A 21 8.81 -6.89 -4.89
C ILE A 21 8.58 -8.03 -3.88
N GLY A 22 7.39 -8.62 -3.88
CA GLY A 22 6.98 -9.68 -2.97
C GLY A 22 6.80 -9.21 -1.53
N LEU A 23 6.35 -7.96 -1.35
CA LEU A 23 5.97 -7.34 -0.08
C LEU A 23 4.55 -6.80 -0.18
N ASP A 24 3.86 -6.67 0.95
CA ASP A 24 2.50 -6.14 0.94
C ASP A 24 2.45 -4.64 0.68
N VAL A 25 1.34 -4.19 0.07
CA VAL A 25 1.17 -2.80 -0.38
C VAL A 25 1.22 -1.80 0.78
N TYR A 26 0.86 -2.21 1.99
CA TYR A 26 0.91 -1.35 3.17
C TYR A 26 2.35 -1.15 3.67
N ASN A 27 3.08 -2.25 3.89
CA ASN A 27 4.46 -2.21 4.38
C ASN A 27 5.45 -1.69 3.33
N LEU A 28 5.13 -1.83 2.04
CA LEU A 28 5.85 -1.14 0.96
C LEU A 28 5.66 0.39 0.99
N GLY A 29 4.66 0.89 1.71
CA GLY A 29 4.37 2.32 1.74
C GLY A 29 3.66 2.82 0.48
N LEU A 30 2.89 1.96 -0.19
CA LEU A 30 2.10 2.36 -1.36
C LEU A 30 0.80 3.08 -0.97
N ILE A 31 0.36 2.96 0.29
CA ILE A 31 -0.88 3.56 0.78
C ILE A 31 -0.57 4.91 1.44
N TYR A 32 -1.04 5.99 0.82
CA TYR A 32 -0.77 7.36 1.26
C TYR A 32 -1.83 7.93 2.18
N GLY A 33 -3.06 7.40 2.10
CA GLY A 33 -4.16 7.87 2.92
C GLY A 33 -5.28 6.86 3.02
N ILE A 34 -5.89 6.78 4.20
CA ILE A 34 -7.11 6.04 4.48
C ILE A 34 -8.05 7.00 5.22
N GLU A 35 -9.12 7.41 4.56
CA GLU A 35 -10.08 8.41 5.03
C GLU A 35 -11.49 7.80 5.05
N PHE A 36 -12.34 8.26 5.97
CA PHE A 36 -13.72 7.77 6.11
C PHE A 36 -14.70 8.92 5.88
N PRO A 37 -15.02 9.25 4.62
CA PRO A 37 -15.82 10.44 4.30
C PRO A 37 -17.27 10.32 4.79
N ARG A 38 -17.80 9.11 4.92
CA ARG A 38 -19.13 8.79 5.48
C ARG A 38 -19.18 7.35 5.95
N GLU A 39 -20.23 6.98 6.66
CA GLU A 39 -20.44 5.60 7.13
C GLU A 39 -20.50 4.62 5.95
N GLY A 40 -19.84 3.46 6.10
CA GLY A 40 -19.80 2.42 5.07
C GLY A 40 -18.89 2.71 3.87
N VAL A 41 -18.23 3.87 3.82
CA VAL A 41 -17.33 4.25 2.71
C VAL A 41 -15.93 4.54 3.21
N VAL A 42 -14.93 3.96 2.55
CA VAL A 42 -13.52 4.31 2.73
C VAL A 42 -12.98 4.93 1.46
N LYS A 43 -12.26 6.05 1.61
CA LYS A 43 -11.43 6.62 0.55
C LYS A 43 -9.97 6.21 0.79
N ILE A 44 -9.36 5.60 -0.21
CA ILE A 44 -7.95 5.17 -0.17
C ILE A 44 -7.18 5.94 -1.24
N LYS A 45 -6.10 6.60 -0.84
CA LYS A 45 -5.10 7.14 -1.76
C LYS A 45 -3.92 6.20 -1.80
N MET A 46 -3.56 5.72 -2.99
CA MET A 46 -2.38 4.88 -3.18
C MET A 46 -1.51 5.36 -4.32
N THR A 47 -0.27 4.91 -4.34
CA THR A 47 0.66 5.10 -5.44
C THR A 47 1.15 3.75 -5.96
N LEU A 48 2.00 3.78 -6.99
CA LEU A 48 2.61 2.59 -7.57
C LEU A 48 4.13 2.76 -7.59
N THR A 49 4.86 1.64 -7.50
CA THR A 49 6.31 1.61 -7.64
C THR A 49 6.76 1.99 -9.05
N THR A 50 5.96 1.67 -10.08
CA THR A 50 6.20 2.04 -11.47
C THR A 50 4.90 2.42 -12.22
N PRO A 51 4.90 3.50 -13.03
CA PRO A 51 3.68 4.02 -13.67
C PRO A 51 3.20 3.23 -14.91
N LEU A 52 4.02 2.33 -15.45
CA LEU A 52 3.78 1.68 -16.76
C LEU A 52 3.53 0.17 -16.67
N CYS A 53 3.40 -0.40 -15.48
CA CYS A 53 3.22 -1.85 -15.32
C CYS A 53 1.73 -2.26 -15.40
N PRO A 54 1.41 -3.44 -15.96
CA PRO A 54 0.05 -3.99 -15.95
C PRO A 54 -0.53 -4.15 -14.53
N LEU A 55 0.34 -4.20 -13.51
CA LEU A 55 -0.01 -4.20 -12.10
C LEU A 55 -0.75 -2.94 -11.62
N ALA A 56 -0.60 -1.83 -12.34
CA ALA A 56 -1.32 -0.58 -12.08
C ALA A 56 -2.84 -0.74 -12.09
N TYR A 57 -3.36 -1.75 -12.80
CA TYR A 57 -4.78 -2.07 -12.83
C TYR A 57 -5.17 -3.15 -11.82
N ILE A 58 -4.25 -4.08 -11.51
CA ILE A 58 -4.55 -5.27 -10.70
C ILE A 58 -4.56 -4.93 -9.21
N LEU A 59 -3.53 -4.23 -8.69
CA LEU A 59 -3.44 -3.94 -7.26
C LEU A 59 -4.61 -3.09 -6.73
N PRO A 60 -5.03 -2.00 -7.41
CA PRO A 60 -6.22 -1.25 -6.99
C PRO A 60 -7.48 -2.11 -6.95
N GLN A 61 -7.70 -2.95 -7.97
CA GLN A 61 -8.87 -3.83 -8.03
C GLN A 61 -8.87 -4.84 -6.87
N MET A 62 -7.73 -5.49 -6.62
CA MET A 62 -7.58 -6.43 -5.49
C MET A 62 -7.89 -5.75 -4.15
N ILE A 63 -7.43 -4.52 -3.93
CA ILE A 63 -7.72 -3.75 -2.71
C ILE A 63 -9.23 -3.51 -2.57
N ILE A 64 -9.87 -3.02 -3.63
CA ILE A 64 -11.32 -2.75 -3.63
C ILE A 64 -12.10 -4.04 -3.34
N GLU A 65 -11.78 -5.13 -4.03
CA GLU A 65 -12.47 -6.41 -3.91
C GLU A 65 -12.32 -7.04 -2.53
N GLU A 66 -11.09 -7.10 -1.99
CA GLU A 66 -10.85 -7.75 -0.69
C GLU A 66 -11.42 -6.93 0.48
N ILE A 67 -11.36 -5.59 0.43
CA ILE A 67 -12.01 -4.75 1.44
C ILE A 67 -13.53 -4.90 1.36
N LYS A 68 -14.11 -4.86 0.15
CA LYS A 68 -15.56 -5.05 -0.03
C LYS A 68 -16.01 -6.42 0.48
N LYS A 69 -15.27 -7.48 0.17
CA LYS A 69 -15.57 -8.85 0.56
C LYS A 69 -15.46 -9.10 2.06
N ARG A 70 -14.41 -8.58 2.72
CA ARG A 70 -14.12 -8.89 4.14
C ARG A 70 -14.80 -7.93 5.10
N LEU A 71 -14.98 -6.67 4.70
CA LEU A 71 -15.45 -5.60 5.59
C LEU A 71 -16.80 -5.01 5.17
N ASN A 72 -17.33 -5.39 4.00
CA ASN A 72 -18.60 -4.88 3.46
C ASN A 72 -18.62 -3.34 3.36
N LEU A 73 -17.49 -2.75 2.94
CA LEU A 73 -17.34 -1.30 2.72
C LEU A 73 -17.31 -0.99 1.23
N GLU A 74 -17.86 0.15 0.85
CA GLU A 74 -17.60 0.78 -0.44
C GLU A 74 -16.21 1.42 -0.42
N VAL A 75 -15.44 1.22 -1.48
CA VAL A 75 -14.07 1.71 -1.60
C VAL A 75 -13.98 2.70 -2.75
N ASP A 76 -13.65 3.94 -2.42
CA ASP A 76 -13.24 4.98 -3.38
C ASP A 76 -11.71 5.02 -3.41
N LEU A 77 -11.10 4.38 -4.41
CA LEU A 77 -9.65 4.28 -4.53
C LEU A 77 -9.12 5.23 -5.61
N GLU A 78 -8.22 6.10 -5.19
CA GLU A 78 -7.56 7.10 -6.04
C GLU A 78 -6.06 6.76 -6.15
N ILE A 79 -5.57 6.65 -7.39
CA ILE A 79 -4.14 6.49 -7.65
C ILE A 79 -3.52 7.87 -7.81
N VAL A 80 -2.51 8.17 -7.01
CA VAL A 80 -1.72 9.40 -7.04
C VAL A 80 -0.27 9.10 -7.38
N TYR A 81 0.34 9.98 -8.19
CA TYR A 81 1.75 9.89 -8.57
C TYR A 81 2.59 11.01 -7.97
N ASP A 82 1.95 11.97 -7.30
CA ASP A 82 2.59 13.07 -6.60
C ASP A 82 2.19 13.05 -5.11
N PRO A 83 3.17 12.99 -4.18
CA PRO A 83 4.59 12.77 -4.44
C PRO A 83 4.86 11.37 -5.04
N PRO A 84 5.96 11.16 -5.79
CA PRO A 84 6.32 9.84 -6.29
C PRO A 84 6.68 8.90 -5.13
N TRP A 85 6.53 7.60 -5.35
CA TRP A 85 6.99 6.61 -4.38
C TRP A 85 8.52 6.61 -4.27
N THR A 86 9.00 6.54 -3.04
CA THR A 86 10.41 6.47 -2.69
C THR A 86 10.60 5.41 -1.60
N PRO A 87 11.74 4.71 -1.54
CA PRO A 87 11.96 3.64 -0.58
C PRO A 87 11.81 4.05 0.89
N ASP A 88 12.04 5.33 1.23
CA ASP A 88 11.86 5.85 2.60
C ASP A 88 10.39 5.79 3.10
N LYS A 89 9.43 5.60 2.19
CA LYS A 89 8.01 5.42 2.53
C LYS A 89 7.70 4.04 3.10
N MET A 90 8.59 3.05 2.94
CA MET A 90 8.39 1.74 3.54
C MET A 90 8.25 1.85 5.06
N THR A 91 7.36 1.04 5.63
CA THR A 91 7.29 0.90 7.09
C THR A 91 8.58 0.25 7.60
N GLU A 92 8.86 0.37 8.91
CA GLU A 92 10.00 -0.33 9.51
C GLU A 92 9.94 -1.84 9.26
N LYS A 93 8.74 -2.42 9.35
CA LYS A 93 8.47 -3.83 9.04
C LYS A 93 8.78 -4.15 7.58
N GLY A 94 8.31 -3.32 6.64
CA GLY A 94 8.57 -3.49 5.21
C GLY A 94 10.05 -3.41 4.87
N ARG A 95 10.75 -2.39 5.40
CA ARG A 95 12.20 -2.23 5.24
C ARG A 95 12.98 -3.42 5.78
N ARG A 96 12.59 -3.96 6.95
CA ARG A 96 13.23 -5.14 7.54
C ARG A 96 13.07 -6.37 6.64
N ILE A 97 11.84 -6.66 6.21
CA ILE A 97 11.56 -7.83 5.34
C ILE A 97 12.26 -7.67 3.99
N PHE A 98 12.28 -6.46 3.42
CA PHE A 98 13.03 -6.17 2.19
C PHE A 98 14.51 -6.51 2.36
N LYS A 99 15.12 -6.03 3.46
CA LYS A 99 16.53 -6.27 3.75
C LYS A 99 16.84 -7.74 3.96
N GLU A 100 15.98 -8.48 4.65
CA GLU A 100 16.11 -9.93 4.83
C GLU A 100 16.02 -10.68 3.49
N ARG A 101 15.16 -10.21 2.58
CA ARG A 101 14.93 -10.85 1.28
C ARG A 101 16.05 -10.58 0.27
N PHE A 102 16.51 -9.34 0.17
CA PHE A 102 17.45 -8.91 -0.87
C PHE A 102 18.89 -8.76 -0.36
N GLY A 103 19.12 -8.82 0.95
CA GLY A 103 20.45 -8.77 1.56
C GLY A 103 21.07 -7.37 1.67
N TYR A 104 20.32 -6.31 1.35
CA TYR A 104 20.78 -4.91 1.46
C TYR A 104 19.65 -3.97 1.88
N ASP A 105 20.02 -2.78 2.33
CA ASP A 105 19.07 -1.76 2.79
C ASP A 105 18.78 -0.72 1.69
N ILE A 106 17.65 -0.89 0.99
CA ILE A 106 17.26 0.00 -0.11
C ILE A 106 17.05 1.45 0.35
N VAL A 107 16.64 1.66 1.60
CA VAL A 107 16.41 3.01 2.13
C VAL A 107 17.73 3.73 2.36
N GLU A 108 18.75 3.05 2.88
CA GLU A 108 20.09 3.63 3.02
C GLU A 108 20.73 3.91 1.65
N LEU A 109 20.59 2.98 0.70
CA LEU A 109 21.09 3.20 -0.65
C LEU A 109 20.41 4.40 -1.31
N TYR A 110 19.09 4.51 -1.19
CA TYR A 110 18.35 5.66 -1.72
C TYR A 110 18.81 6.98 -1.10
N LYS A 111 18.99 7.04 0.23
CA LYS A 111 19.50 8.26 0.89
C LYS A 111 20.95 8.62 0.52
N THR A 112 21.74 7.63 0.09
CA THR A 112 23.15 7.83 -0.26
C THR A 112 23.33 8.27 -1.72
N TYR A 113 22.50 7.74 -2.63
CA TYR A 113 22.70 7.87 -4.08
C TYR A 113 21.50 8.45 -4.86
N GLY A 114 20.33 8.57 -4.22
CA GLY A 114 19.10 9.13 -4.80
C GLY A 114 18.96 10.62 -4.53
#